data_AF-A0A925DEZ4-F1
#
_entry.id   AF-A0A925DEZ4-F1
#
_cell.length_a   1.000
_cell.length_b   1.000
_cell.length_c   1.000
_cell.angle_alpha   90.00
_cell.angle_beta   90.00
_cell.angle_gamma   90.00
#
_symmetry.space_group_name_H-M   'P 1'
#
loop_
_entity.id
_entity.type
_entity.pdbx_description
1 polymer ?
#
loop_
_entity_poly.entity_id
_entity_poly.type
_entity_poly.pdbx_seq_one_letter_code
_entity_poly.pdbx_strand_id
1 'polypeptide(L)' 'GVLADLTRILADGTISIDAMLQKEPAEGETRADVIILTHQTQEKNIVAAIAKMEALATVEGNVTKIRLETLS' A
#
# COMPACT_ATOMS: atom_id res chain seq x y z
N GLY A 1 8.10 11.15 3.98
CA GLY A 1 7.84 10.41 5.24
C GLY A 1 6.98 9.24 4.86
N VAL A 2 7.24 8.03 5.38
CA VAL A 2 6.84 6.77 4.72
C VAL A 2 5.40 6.77 4.20
N LEU A 3 4.41 7.08 5.03
CA LEU A 3 3.00 7.11 4.61
C LEU A 3 2.72 8.15 3.51
N ALA A 4 3.35 9.32 3.55
CA ALA A 4 3.19 10.35 2.53
C ALA A 4 3.80 9.93 1.18
N ASP A 5 4.87 9.14 1.20
CA ASP A 5 5.47 8.60 -0.02
C ASP A 5 4.59 7.51 -0.63
N LEU A 6 4.01 6.63 0.21
CA LEU A 6 3.04 5.63 -0.22
C LEU A 6 1.76 6.25 -0.79
N THR A 7 1.19 7.25 -0.11
CA THR A 7 -0.04 7.91 -0.59
C THR A 7 0.19 8.69 -1.88
N ARG A 8 1.35 9.33 -2.04
CA ARG A 8 1.72 9.99 -3.28
C ARG A 8 1.84 9.01 -4.45
N ILE A 9 2.48 7.85 -4.25
CA ILE A 9 2.58 6.81 -5.29
C ILE A 9 1.19 6.35 -5.75
N LEU A 10 0.25 6.16 -4.83
CA LEU A 10 -1.12 5.78 -5.14
C LEU A 10 -1.87 6.89 -5.90
N ALA A 11 -1.72 8.14 -5.45
CA ALA A 11 -2.32 9.30 -6.10
C ALA A 11 -1.81 9.49 -7.54
N ASP A 12 -0.50 9.36 -7.77
CA ASP A 12 0.12 9.40 -9.11
C ASP A 12 -0.42 8.29 -10.02
N GLY A 13 -0.85 7.16 -9.44
CA GLY A 13 -1.51 6.05 -10.11
C GLY A 13 -3.02 6.21 -10.29
N THR A 14 -3.60 7.36 -9.90
CA THR A 14 -5.07 7.60 -9.85
C THR A 14 -5.81 6.56 -9.00
N ILE A 15 -5.19 6.12 -7.90
CA ILE A 15 -5.75 5.11 -6.98
C ILE A 15 -6.22 5.82 -5.71
N SER A 16 -7.53 5.81 -5.46
CA SER A 16 -8.11 6.33 -4.23
C SER A 16 -8.04 5.31 -3.10
N ILE A 17 -7.64 5.76 -1.91
CA ILE A 17 -7.62 4.96 -0.69
C ILE A 17 -9.01 4.98 -0.06
N ASP A 18 -9.51 3.81 0.31
CA ASP A 18 -10.74 3.66 1.11
C ASP A 18 -10.40 3.65 2.60
N ALA A 19 -9.47 2.79 3.01
CA ALA A 19 -8.99 2.70 4.37
C ALA A 19 -7.48 2.40 4.43
N MET A 20 -6.86 2.78 5.55
CA MET A 20 -5.47 2.47 5.85
C MET A 20 -5.32 2.12 7.32
N LEU A 21 -4.58 1.06 7.61
CA LEU A 21 -4.23 0.63 8.95
C LEU A 21 -2.71 0.50 9.06
N GLN A 22 -2.12 1.19 10.03
CA GLN A 22 -0.74 0.98 10.43
C GLN A 22 -0.74 0.22 11.76
N LYS A 23 -0.17 -0.98 11.79
CA LYS A 23 -0.02 -1.76 13.02
C LYS A 23 1.23 -1.29 13.74
N GLU A 24 1.15 -1.13 15.05
CA GLU A 24 2.32 -0.80 15.86
C GLU A 24 3.36 -1.94 15.76
N PRO A 25 4.66 -1.59 15.68
CA PRO A 25 5.72 -2.58 15.79
C PRO A 25 5.59 -3.40 17.08
N ALA A 26 5.96 -4.68 17.02
CA ALA A 26 6.11 -5.45 18.26
C ALA A 26 7.24 -4.88 19.14
N GLU A 27 7.28 -5.25 20.41
CA GLU A 27 8.33 -4.80 21.32
C GLU A 27 9.71 -5.23 20.80
N GLY A 28 10.60 -4.26 20.59
CA GLY A 28 11.92 -4.48 19.99
C GLY A 28 11.96 -4.43 18.46
N GLU A 29 10.83 -4.28 17.78
CA GLU A 29 10.77 -4.05 16.34
C GLU A 29 10.73 -2.55 16.03
N THR A 30 11.40 -2.16 14.95
CA THR A 30 11.41 -0.78 14.44
C THR A 30 10.52 -0.61 13.22
N ARG A 31 9.80 -1.66 12.82
CA ARG A 31 9.04 -1.75 11.57
C ARG A 31 7.55 -1.85 11.87
N ALA A 32 6.76 -1.13 11.09
CA ALA A 32 5.31 -1.17 11.19
C ALA A 32 4.73 -1.82 9.93
N ASP A 33 3.74 -2.69 10.10
CA ASP A 33 2.96 -3.20 8.98
C ASP A 33 1.93 -2.16 8.54
N VAL A 34 1.82 -1.94 7.23
CA VAL A 34 0.81 -1.05 6.65
C VAL A 34 -0.12 -1.85 5.75
N ILE A 35 -1.42 -1.78 6.03
CA ILE A 35 -2.49 -2.39 5.24
C ILE A 35 -3.28 -1.26 4.59
N ILE A 36 -3.47 -1.35 3.27
CA ILE A 36 -4.19 -0.35 2.49
C ILE A 36 -5.33 -1.04 1.76
N LEU A 37 -6.55 -0.50 1.92
CA LEU A 37 -7.71 -0.84 1.12
C LEU A 37 -7.96 0.27 0.11
N THR A 38 -8.09 -0.06 -1.16
CA THR A 38 -8.32 0.91 -2.24
C THR A 38 -9.76 0.85 -2.72
N HIS A 39 -10.23 1.95 -3.30
CA HIS A 39 -11.41 1.91 -4.17
C HIS A 39 -11.12 1.06 -5.42
N GLN A 40 -12.19 0.74 -6.18
CA GLN A 40 -12.07 0.05 -7.45
C GLN A 40 -11.18 0.85 -8.42
N THR A 41 -10.22 0.16 -9.04
CA THR A 41 -9.28 0.75 -9.99
C THR A 41 -8.81 -0.30 -10.98
N GLN A 42 -8.16 0.14 -12.06
CA GLN A 42 -7.56 -0.79 -13.03
C GLN A 42 -6.35 -1.47 -12.40
N GLU A 43 -6.30 -2.80 -12.49
CA GLU A 43 -5.24 -3.59 -11.85
C GLU A 43 -3.82 -3.18 -12.29
N LYS A 44 -3.64 -2.78 -13.56
CA LYS A 44 -2.35 -2.28 -14.06
C LYS A 44 -1.81 -1.10 -13.24
N ASN A 45 -2.69 -0.26 -12.68
CA ASN A 45 -2.29 0.87 -11.84
C ASN A 45 -1.78 0.36 -10.49
N ILE A 46 -2.46 -0.62 -9.88
CA ILE A 46 -2.03 -1.26 -8.62
C ILE A 46 -0.67 -1.93 -8.80
N VAL A 47 -0.48 -2.69 -9.89
CA VAL A 47 0.80 -3.35 -10.17
C VAL A 47 1.93 -2.33 -10.34
N ALA A 48 1.68 -1.24 -11.07
CA ALA A 48 2.68 -0.17 -11.23
C ALA A 48 2.97 0.56 -9.90
N ALA A 49 1.96 0.76 -9.05
CA ALA A 49 2.14 1.37 -7.74
C ALA A 49 2.96 0.47 -6.81
N ILE A 50 2.67 -0.83 -6.77
CA ILE A 50 3.43 -1.81 -5.99
C ILE A 50 4.92 -1.78 -6.37
N ALA A 51 5.24 -1.82 -7.66
CA ALA A 51 6.63 -1.78 -8.12
C ALA A 51 7.37 -0.49 -7.66
N LYS A 52 6.67 0.64 -7.62
CA LYS A 52 7.22 1.90 -7.10
C LYS A 52 7.40 1.87 -5.58
N MET A 53 6.47 1.26 -4.85
CA MET A 53 6.54 1.13 -3.39
C MET A 53 7.70 0.25 -2.95
N GLU A 54 7.87 -0.91 -3.59
CA GLU A 54 8.97 -1.85 -3.32
C GLU A 54 10.35 -1.27 -3.66
N ALA A 55 10.41 -0.26 -4.53
CA ALA A 55 11.64 0.46 -4.84
C ALA A 55 12.01 1.53 -3.79
N LEU A 56 11.14 1.84 -2.82
CA LEU A 56 11.46 2.78 -1.75
C LEU A 56 12.41 2.12 -0.74
N ALA A 57 13.49 2.82 -0.38
CA ALA A 57 14.46 2.35 0.61
C ALA A 57 13.86 2.08 2.01
N THR A 58 12.65 2.59 2.28
CA THR A 58 11.94 2.42 3.56
C THR A 58 10.95 1.25 3.55
N VAL A 59 10.71 0.63 2.39
CA VAL A 59 9.83 -0.54 2.25
C VAL A 59 10.73 -1.76 2.15
N GLU A 60 10.52 -2.73 3.04
CA GLU A 60 11.32 -3.94 3.09
C GLU A 60 10.47 -5.15 2.69
N GLY A 61 11.00 -5.94 1.76
CA GLY A 61 10.30 -7.11 1.24
C GLY A 61 9.27 -6.77 0.15
N ASN A 62 8.37 -7.73 -0.09
CA ASN A 62 7.40 -7.65 -1.18
C ASN A 62 6.03 -7.22 -0.66
N VAL A 63 5.32 -6.40 -1.44
CA VAL A 63 3.95 -6.02 -1.13
C VAL A 63 3.02 -7.19 -1.44
N THR A 64 2.24 -7.61 -0.44
CA THR A 64 1.20 -8.62 -0.63
C THR A 64 -0.07 -7.96 -1.17
N LYS A 65 -0.54 -8.42 -2.35
CA LYS A 65 -1.77 -7.95 -2.99
C LYS A 65 -2.88 -8.99 -2.91
N ILE A 66 -4.00 -8.65 -2.29
CA ILE A 66 -5.22 -9.46 -2.26
C ILE A 66 -6.34 -8.64 -2.91
N ARG A 67 -7.03 -9.23 -3.91
CA ARG A 67 -8.19 -8.57 -4.54
C ARG A 67 -9.41 -8.70 -3.63
N LEU A 68 -10.13 -7.61 -3.44
CA LEU A 68 -11.43 -7.58 -2.76
C LEU A 68 -12.53 -7.55 -3.82
N GLU A 69 -13.45 -8.50 -3.78
CA GLU A 69 -14.64 -8.54 -4.62
C GLU A 69 -15.87 -8.52 -3.72
N THR A 70 -16.87 -7.71 -4.07
CA THR A 70 -18.16 -7.73 -3.39
C THR A 70 -19.08 -8.73 -4.07
N LEU A 71 -19.59 -9.69 -3.30
CA LEU A 71 -20.62 -10.63 -3.77
C LEU A 71 -21.98 -9.94 -3.71
N SER A 72 -22.41 -9.36 -4.82
CA SER A 72 -23.75 -8.79 -5.02
C SER A 72 -24.60 -9.66 -5.91
#